data_AF-A0A1D2W9Z1-F1
#
_entry.id   AF-A0A1D2W9Z1-F1
#
_cell.length_a   1.000
_cell.length_b   1.000
_cell.length_c   1.000
_cell.angle_alpha   90.00
_cell.angle_beta   90.00
_cell.angle_gamma   90.00
#
_symmetry.space_group_name_H-M   'P 1'
#
loop_
_entity.id
_entity.type
_entity.pdbx_description
1 polymer ?
#
loop_
_entity_poly.entity_id
_entity_poly.type
_entity_poly.pdbx_seq_one_letter_code
_entity_poly.pdbx_strand_id
1 'polypeptide(L)'
;MSEDRAKELFFSYYGNEFFMWKDGDLDEYKSYNISKCQELHWRGELIDKLCSELEVKHSSSLNGLILIINYFGEYDLLEKVLYFISDNYGEADSFLKLRYAEELFDIIEKSKFHEHAPEYTLLETKKFIIVIINDILSNKIKISAESEKILEFNRDMPNETYLVVRTQDLLKKIEFYDI
;
A
#
# COMPACT_ATOMS: atom_id res chain seq x y z
N MET A 1 22.53 -15.26 -15.99
CA MET A 1 21.60 -16.41 -16.01
C MET A 1 21.11 -16.78 -14.61
N SER A 2 21.96 -17.03 -13.60
CA SER A 2 21.48 -17.30 -12.22
C SER A 2 21.03 -16.04 -11.47
N GLU A 3 21.78 -14.94 -11.63
CA GLU A 3 21.47 -13.67 -10.96
C GLU A 3 20.21 -12.99 -11.52
N ASP A 4 19.99 -13.09 -12.84
CA ASP A 4 18.80 -12.53 -13.50
C ASP A 4 17.51 -13.18 -13.00
N ARG A 5 17.52 -14.51 -12.81
CA ARG A 5 16.38 -15.26 -12.26
C ARG A 5 16.13 -14.92 -10.79
N ALA A 6 17.19 -14.83 -9.99
CA ALA A 6 17.07 -14.38 -8.61
C ALA A 6 16.46 -12.98 -8.50
N LYS A 7 16.89 -12.06 -9.38
CA LYS A 7 16.35 -10.70 -9.46
C LYS A 7 14.89 -10.69 -9.92
N GLU A 8 14.53 -11.52 -10.89
CA GLU A 8 13.14 -11.67 -11.34
C GLU A 8 12.21 -12.13 -10.21
N LEU A 9 12.63 -13.14 -9.44
CA LEU A 9 11.91 -13.59 -8.24
C LEU A 9 11.81 -12.46 -7.22
N PHE A 10 12.92 -11.79 -6.91
CA PHE A 10 12.93 -10.66 -5.99
C PHE A 10 11.93 -9.58 -6.42
N PHE A 11 11.92 -9.19 -7.69
CA PHE A 11 11.03 -8.14 -8.21
C PHE A 11 9.56 -8.59 -8.21
N SER A 12 9.28 -9.85 -8.56
CA SER A 12 7.91 -10.40 -8.63
C SER A 12 7.24 -10.45 -7.25
N TYR A 13 8.02 -10.69 -6.20
CA TYR A 13 7.55 -10.77 -4.83
C TYR A 13 7.86 -9.54 -3.99
N TYR A 14 8.33 -8.45 -4.60
CA TYR A 14 8.74 -7.22 -3.90
C TYR A 14 9.78 -7.44 -2.79
N GLY A 15 10.63 -8.47 -2.95
CA GLY A 15 11.61 -8.90 -1.95
C GLY A 15 11.01 -9.58 -0.71
N ASN A 16 9.71 -9.90 -0.72
CA ASN A 16 9.02 -10.53 0.41
C ASN A 16 9.25 -12.04 0.41
N GLU A 17 10.12 -12.53 1.29
CA GLU A 17 10.43 -13.96 1.41
C GLU A 17 9.19 -14.80 1.82
N PHE A 18 8.23 -14.22 2.54
CA PHE A 18 7.01 -14.94 2.92
C PHE A 18 6.10 -15.21 1.71
N PHE A 19 5.97 -14.26 0.79
CA PHE A 19 5.23 -14.49 -0.46
C PHE A 19 5.92 -15.51 -1.35
N MET A 20 7.24 -15.43 -1.48
CA MET A 20 8.02 -16.46 -2.18
C MET A 20 7.81 -17.85 -1.56
N TRP A 21 7.78 -17.96 -0.23
CA TRP A 21 7.55 -19.23 0.45
C TRP A 21 6.15 -19.77 0.18
N LYS A 22 5.14 -18.89 0.27
CA LYS A 22 3.75 -19.24 0.04
C LYS A 22 3.53 -19.82 -1.36
N ASP A 23 4.26 -19.31 -2.35
CA ASP A 23 4.12 -19.71 -3.75
C ASP A 23 5.15 -20.78 -4.19
N GLY A 24 6.07 -21.18 -3.28
CA GLY A 24 7.01 -22.29 -3.48
C GLY A 24 8.37 -21.91 -4.08
N ASP A 25 8.64 -20.62 -4.29
CA ASP A 25 9.83 -20.11 -4.97
C ASP A 25 10.99 -19.74 -4.02
N LEU A 26 10.76 -19.76 -2.70
CA LEU A 26 11.78 -19.32 -1.72
C LEU A 26 13.06 -20.17 -1.75
N ASP A 27 12.93 -21.49 -1.91
CA ASP A 27 14.09 -22.39 -1.93
C ASP A 27 14.94 -22.17 -3.19
N GLU A 28 14.29 -21.92 -4.34
CA GLU A 28 14.96 -21.52 -5.57
C GLU A 28 15.72 -20.21 -5.35
N TYR A 29 15.05 -19.19 -4.81
CA TYR A 29 15.66 -17.88 -4.53
C TYR A 29 16.89 -18.01 -3.61
N LYS A 30 16.76 -18.75 -2.50
CA LYS A 30 17.86 -18.96 -1.53
C LYS A 30 19.04 -19.71 -2.11
N SER A 31 18.82 -20.60 -3.09
CA SER A 31 19.90 -21.34 -3.76
C SER A 31 20.89 -20.44 -4.49
N TYR A 32 20.48 -19.23 -4.88
CA TYR A 32 21.34 -18.25 -5.55
C TYR A 32 22.30 -17.51 -4.62
N ASN A 33 22.15 -17.64 -3.29
CA ASN A 33 23.03 -17.04 -2.28
C ASN A 33 23.25 -15.52 -2.48
N ILE A 34 22.18 -14.79 -2.80
CA ILE A 34 22.23 -13.34 -3.01
C ILE A 34 22.60 -12.64 -1.70
N SER A 35 23.58 -11.75 -1.77
CA SER A 35 24.01 -10.98 -0.60
C SER A 35 22.97 -9.93 -0.21
N LYS A 36 22.89 -9.59 1.08
CA LYS A 36 21.99 -8.52 1.56
C LYS A 36 22.32 -7.15 0.93
N CYS A 37 23.59 -6.88 0.61
CA CYS A 37 23.97 -5.68 -0.14
C CYS A 37 23.35 -5.64 -1.54
N GLN A 38 23.29 -6.79 -2.21
CA GLN A 38 22.68 -6.90 -3.54
C GLN A 38 21.15 -6.74 -3.47
N GLU A 39 20.51 -7.32 -2.45
CA GLU A 39 19.07 -7.11 -2.22
C GLU A 39 18.72 -5.65 -1.95
N LEU A 40 19.56 -4.93 -1.19
CA LEU A 40 19.39 -3.49 -0.98
C LEU A 40 19.48 -2.70 -2.29
N HIS A 41 20.43 -3.06 -3.17
CA HIS A 41 20.54 -2.44 -4.48
C HIS A 41 19.31 -2.71 -5.36
N TRP A 42 18.87 -3.97 -5.43
CA TRP A 42 17.67 -4.37 -6.16
C TRP A 42 16.40 -3.74 -5.60
N ARG A 43 16.32 -3.53 -4.28
CA ARG A 43 15.22 -2.79 -3.66
C ARG A 43 15.19 -1.36 -4.17
N GLY A 44 16.33 -0.67 -4.22
CA GLY A 44 16.43 0.69 -4.78
C GLY A 44 15.93 0.75 -6.22
N GLU A 45 16.39 -0.17 -7.08
CA GLU A 45 15.94 -0.25 -8.47
C GLU A 45 14.43 -0.55 -8.59
N LEU A 46 13.90 -1.42 -7.73
CA LEU A 46 12.48 -1.74 -7.70
C LEU A 46 11.64 -0.53 -7.28
N ILE A 47 12.08 0.20 -6.26
CA ILE A 47 11.44 1.45 -5.81
C ILE A 47 11.43 2.46 -6.97
N ASP A 48 12.57 2.68 -7.62
CA ASP A 48 12.67 3.63 -8.73
C ASP A 48 11.73 3.26 -9.89
N LYS A 49 11.68 1.96 -10.22
CA LYS A 49 10.74 1.44 -11.21
C LYS A 49 9.30 1.72 -10.82
N LEU A 50 8.89 1.33 -9.61
CA LEU A 50 7.51 1.51 -9.14
C LEU A 50 7.12 2.99 -9.09
N CYS A 51 8.02 3.87 -8.67
CA CYS A 51 7.81 5.32 -8.72
C CYS A 51 7.63 5.83 -10.15
N SER A 52 8.37 5.32 -11.12
CA SER A 52 8.23 5.71 -12.54
C SER A 52 6.94 5.21 -13.19
N GLU A 53 6.37 4.13 -12.65
CA GLU A 53 5.15 3.46 -13.13
C GLU A 53 3.91 3.85 -12.29
N LEU A 54 3.99 4.89 -11.45
CA LEU A 54 2.84 5.37 -10.68
C LEU A 54 1.79 5.99 -11.62
N GLU A 55 0.66 5.29 -11.79
CA GLU A 55 -0.44 5.73 -12.63
C GLU A 55 -1.79 5.61 -11.92
N VAL A 56 -2.65 6.60 -12.12
CA VAL A 56 -3.96 6.74 -11.47
C VAL A 56 -4.88 5.54 -11.72
N LYS A 57 -4.80 4.96 -12.92
CA LYS A 57 -5.68 3.86 -13.37
C LYS A 57 -5.17 2.48 -12.94
N HIS A 58 -3.91 2.39 -12.53
CA HIS A 58 -3.24 1.13 -12.22
C HIS A 58 -2.56 1.23 -10.85
N SER A 59 -3.28 0.77 -9.83
CA SER A 59 -2.80 0.80 -8.43
C SER A 59 -1.72 -0.24 -8.11
N SER A 60 -1.28 -1.05 -9.08
CA SER A 60 -0.25 -2.08 -8.87
C SER A 60 1.06 -1.50 -8.35
N SER A 61 1.51 -0.37 -8.92
CA SER A 61 2.77 0.27 -8.53
C SER A 61 2.67 0.87 -7.13
N LEU A 62 1.53 1.49 -6.82
CA LEU A 62 1.22 2.00 -5.49
C LEU A 62 1.18 0.89 -4.44
N ASN A 63 0.50 -0.22 -4.73
CA ASN A 63 0.45 -1.39 -3.84
C ASN A 63 1.85 -1.97 -3.60
N GLY A 64 2.70 -2.02 -4.64
CA GLY A 64 4.09 -2.44 -4.51
C GLY A 64 4.89 -1.54 -3.55
N LEU A 65 4.75 -0.21 -3.66
CA LEU A 65 5.40 0.73 -2.75
C LEU A 65 4.90 0.57 -1.30
N ILE A 66 3.58 0.41 -1.10
CA ILE A 66 2.99 0.18 0.22
C ILE A 66 3.54 -1.11 0.85
N LEU A 67 3.64 -2.20 0.07
CA LEU A 67 4.24 -3.45 0.53
C LEU A 67 5.70 -3.26 0.96
N ILE A 68 6.49 -2.52 0.17
CA ILE A 68 7.89 -2.22 0.49
C ILE A 68 7.99 -1.41 1.78
N ILE A 69 7.19 -0.36 1.95
CA ILE A 69 7.14 0.45 3.18
C ILE A 69 6.85 -0.44 4.38
N ASN A 70 5.79 -1.25 4.31
CA ASN A 70 5.33 -2.08 5.40
C ASN A 70 6.29 -3.22 5.76
N TYR A 71 6.99 -3.79 4.78
CA TYR A 71 7.85 -4.95 4.99
C TYR A 71 9.28 -4.55 5.38
N PHE A 72 9.81 -3.48 4.79
CA PHE A 72 11.19 -3.06 4.99
C PHE A 72 11.34 -1.81 5.87
N GLY A 73 10.25 -1.11 6.20
CA GLY A 73 10.29 0.11 7.00
C GLY A 73 10.84 1.31 6.23
N GLU A 74 10.69 1.36 4.91
CA GLU A 74 11.18 2.43 4.04
C GLU A 74 10.26 3.68 4.12
N TYR A 75 10.11 4.24 5.32
CA TYR A 75 9.15 5.34 5.58
C TYR A 75 9.43 6.63 4.82
N ASP A 76 10.66 6.83 4.31
CA ASP A 76 10.98 7.94 3.41
C ASP A 76 10.15 7.91 2.11
N LEU A 77 9.61 6.74 1.73
CA LEU A 77 8.70 6.61 0.60
C LEU A 77 7.27 7.03 0.91
N LEU A 78 6.89 7.15 2.20
CA LEU A 78 5.53 7.51 2.60
C LEU A 78 5.16 8.89 2.09
N GLU A 79 6.08 9.85 2.07
CA GLU A 79 5.82 11.18 1.50
C GLU A 79 5.45 11.10 0.01
N LYS A 80 6.16 10.28 -0.77
CA LYS A 80 5.88 10.09 -2.19
C LYS A 80 4.52 9.41 -2.41
N VAL A 81 4.21 8.40 -1.59
CA VAL A 81 2.92 7.71 -1.60
C VAL A 81 1.79 8.66 -1.24
N LEU A 82 1.96 9.46 -0.19
CA LEU A 82 0.98 10.44 0.28
C LEU A 82 0.74 11.53 -0.77
N TYR A 83 1.81 12.04 -1.39
CA TYR A 83 1.71 13.00 -2.49
C TYR A 83 0.93 12.43 -3.67
N PHE A 84 1.26 11.21 -4.12
CA PHE A 84 0.55 10.57 -5.23
C PHE A 84 -0.93 10.37 -4.93
N ILE A 85 -1.27 9.84 -3.75
CA ILE A 85 -2.68 9.63 -3.38
C ILE A 85 -3.40 10.98 -3.27
N SER A 86 -2.79 11.99 -2.66
CA SER A 86 -3.42 13.30 -2.48
C SER A 86 -3.66 14.08 -3.78
N ASP A 87 -2.81 13.90 -4.79
CA ASP A 87 -3.00 14.49 -6.13
C ASP A 87 -4.12 13.77 -6.91
N ASN A 88 -4.38 12.50 -6.61
CA ASN A 88 -5.23 11.63 -7.44
C ASN A 88 -6.54 11.18 -6.79
N TYR A 89 -6.73 11.36 -5.48
CA TYR A 89 -7.93 10.88 -4.78
C TYR A 89 -9.22 11.54 -5.31
N GLY A 90 -9.15 12.72 -5.93
CA GLY A 90 -10.32 13.40 -6.51
C GLY A 90 -11.00 12.58 -7.62
N GLU A 91 -10.21 11.84 -8.40
CA GLU A 91 -10.69 10.95 -9.48
C GLU A 91 -11.13 9.57 -8.96
N ALA A 92 -10.78 9.23 -7.71
CA ALA A 92 -11.12 7.96 -7.10
C ALA A 92 -12.60 7.92 -6.67
N ASP A 93 -13.22 6.75 -6.84
CA ASP A 93 -14.55 6.49 -6.29
C ASP A 93 -14.49 6.25 -4.77
N SER A 94 -15.65 6.11 -4.11
CA SER A 94 -15.71 5.96 -2.66
C SER A 94 -15.03 4.69 -2.15
N PHE A 95 -15.02 3.62 -2.93
CA PHE A 95 -14.34 2.37 -2.57
C PHE A 95 -12.82 2.54 -2.62
N LEU A 96 -12.29 3.09 -3.71
CA LEU A 96 -10.86 3.30 -3.87
C LEU A 96 -10.32 4.30 -2.85
N LYS A 97 -11.07 5.37 -2.56
CA LYS A 97 -10.78 6.29 -1.46
C LYS A 97 -10.67 5.56 -0.12
N LEU A 98 -11.65 4.71 0.21
CA LEU A 98 -11.59 3.92 1.44
C LEU A 98 -10.36 3.02 1.48
N ARG A 99 -10.02 2.36 0.36
CA ARG A 99 -8.82 1.53 0.26
C ARG A 99 -7.55 2.35 0.51
N TYR A 100 -7.42 3.54 -0.07
CA TYR A 100 -6.29 4.43 0.22
C TYR A 100 -6.20 4.77 1.70
N ALA A 101 -7.32 5.13 2.33
CA ALA A 101 -7.36 5.46 3.76
C ALA A 101 -6.95 4.27 4.63
N GLU A 102 -7.38 3.06 4.30
CA GLU A 102 -7.03 1.83 5.02
C GLU A 102 -5.55 1.47 4.87
N GLU A 103 -4.99 1.53 3.66
CA GLU A 103 -3.57 1.23 3.42
C GLU A 103 -2.65 2.27 4.10
N LEU A 104 -3.01 3.56 4.05
CA LEU A 104 -2.30 4.61 4.77
C LEU A 104 -2.38 4.40 6.29
N PHE A 105 -3.53 3.97 6.80
CA PHE A 105 -3.67 3.65 8.22
C PHE A 105 -2.82 2.44 8.63
N ASP A 106 -2.74 1.40 7.80
CA ASP A 106 -1.91 0.23 8.03
C ASP A 106 -0.41 0.60 8.09
N ILE A 107 0.05 1.52 7.23
CA ILE A 107 1.43 2.05 7.30
C ILE A 107 1.67 2.77 8.63
N ILE A 108 0.76 3.66 9.04
CA ILE A 108 0.85 4.34 10.34
C ILE A 108 0.83 3.31 11.47
N GLU A 109 -0.10 2.35 11.45
CA GLU A 109 -0.22 1.34 12.50
C GLU A 109 1.07 0.56 12.70
N LYS A 110 1.69 0.15 11.59
CA LYS A 110 2.95 -0.60 11.58
C LYS A 110 4.17 0.25 11.91
N SER A 111 4.12 1.58 11.72
CA SER A 111 5.24 2.46 12.03
C SER A 111 5.66 2.44 13.50
N LYS A 112 4.75 2.05 14.41
CA LYS A 112 5.08 1.80 15.83
C LYS A 112 6.16 0.75 16.04
N PHE A 113 6.39 -0.11 15.07
CA PHE A 113 7.42 -1.15 15.13
C PHE A 113 8.74 -0.73 14.47
N HIS A 114 8.87 0.51 14.00
CA HIS A 114 10.02 1.00 13.25
C HIS A 114 10.52 2.37 13.78
N GLU A 115 11.78 2.42 14.22
CA GLU A 115 12.40 3.61 14.86
C GLU A 115 12.60 4.81 13.93
N HIS A 116 12.36 4.67 12.61
CA HIS A 116 12.77 5.66 11.60
C HIS A 116 11.61 6.35 10.88
N ALA A 117 10.36 6.11 11.28
CA ALA A 117 9.23 6.80 10.65
C ALA A 117 9.18 8.28 11.08
N PRO A 118 9.24 9.25 10.16
CA PRO A 118 9.21 10.67 10.53
C PRO A 118 7.84 11.04 11.11
N GLU A 119 7.82 11.49 12.37
CA GLU A 119 6.59 11.85 13.10
C GLU A 119 5.71 12.83 12.31
N TYR A 120 6.34 13.82 11.66
CA TYR A 120 5.65 14.78 10.81
C TYR A 120 4.88 14.11 9.67
N THR A 121 5.52 13.20 8.93
CA THR A 121 4.90 12.47 7.81
C THR A 121 3.76 11.57 8.31
N LEU A 122 3.90 10.94 9.48
CA LEU A 122 2.82 10.16 10.09
C LEU A 122 1.62 11.05 10.46
N LEU A 123 1.87 12.23 11.04
CA LEU A 123 0.82 13.19 11.41
C LEU A 123 0.10 13.74 10.16
N GLU A 124 0.82 14.04 9.10
CA GLU A 124 0.23 14.44 7.81
C GLU A 124 -0.61 13.32 7.21
N THR A 125 -0.09 12.09 7.22
CA THR A 125 -0.82 10.92 6.73
C THR A 125 -2.11 10.72 7.53
N LYS A 126 -2.07 10.83 8.86
CA LYS A 126 -3.25 10.76 9.74
C LYS A 126 -4.28 11.84 9.38
N LYS A 127 -3.85 13.08 9.20
CA LYS A 127 -4.75 14.19 8.80
C LYS A 127 -5.40 13.90 7.45
N PHE A 128 -4.65 13.38 6.49
CA PHE A 128 -5.17 13.08 5.16
C PHE A 128 -6.15 11.90 5.15
N ILE A 129 -5.91 10.86 5.96
CA ILE A 129 -6.89 9.79 6.20
C ILE A 129 -8.22 10.38 6.68
N ILE A 130 -8.20 11.31 7.63
CA ILE A 130 -9.41 11.98 8.15
C ILE A 130 -10.11 12.78 7.04
N VAL A 131 -9.36 13.45 6.15
CA VAL A 131 -9.94 14.14 4.98
C VAL A 131 -10.68 13.16 4.09
N ILE A 132 -10.07 12.01 3.76
CA ILE A 132 -10.71 10.97 2.93
C ILE A 132 -11.99 10.44 3.60
N ILE A 133 -11.93 10.11 4.89
CA ILE A 133 -13.08 9.60 5.65
C ILE A 133 -14.23 10.59 5.61
N ASN A 134 -13.96 11.87 5.89
CA ASN A 134 -14.97 12.91 5.89
C ASN A 134 -15.56 13.13 4.49
N ASP A 135 -14.75 13.05 3.45
CA ASP A 135 -15.20 13.12 2.06
C ASP A 135 -16.16 11.98 1.71
N ILE A 136 -15.86 10.74 2.12
CA ILE A 136 -16.74 9.58 1.90
C ILE A 136 -18.06 9.74 2.66
N LEU A 137 -18.02 10.14 3.94
CA LEU A 137 -19.20 10.22 4.79
C LEU A 137 -20.12 11.40 4.46
N SER A 138 -19.58 12.49 3.90
CA SER A 138 -20.33 13.71 3.60
C SER A 138 -20.95 13.71 2.21
N ASN A 139 -20.47 12.86 1.31
CA ASN A 139 -20.90 12.83 -0.08
C ASN A 139 -21.70 11.57 -0.42
N LYS A 140 -22.44 11.63 -1.52
CA LYS A 140 -23.10 10.44 -2.06
C LYS A 140 -22.03 9.41 -2.46
N ILE A 141 -22.18 8.19 -1.96
CA ILE A 141 -21.29 7.08 -2.30
C ILE A 141 -21.37 6.78 -3.80
N LYS A 142 -20.19 6.66 -4.42
CA LYS A 142 -20.01 6.30 -5.82
C LYS A 142 -19.11 5.07 -5.88
N ILE A 143 -19.53 4.06 -6.63
CA ILE A 143 -18.74 2.86 -6.91
C ILE A 143 -18.70 2.73 -8.43
N SER A 144 -17.49 2.66 -9.00
CA SER A 144 -17.25 2.42 -10.41
C SER A 144 -17.41 0.95 -10.76
N ALA A 145 -17.62 0.64 -12.04
CA ALA A 145 -17.71 -0.75 -12.51
C ALA A 145 -16.39 -1.52 -12.28
N GLU A 146 -15.25 -0.83 -12.30
CA GLU A 146 -13.95 -1.37 -11.95
C GLU A 146 -13.90 -1.79 -10.48
N SER A 147 -14.35 -0.94 -9.56
CA SER A 147 -14.41 -1.23 -8.13
C SER A 147 -15.42 -2.33 -7.80
N GLU A 148 -16.55 -2.40 -8.50
CA GLU A 148 -17.53 -3.48 -8.35
C GLU A 148 -16.89 -4.84 -8.66
N LYS A 149 -16.11 -4.96 -9.74
CA LYS A 149 -15.40 -6.21 -10.07
C LYS A 149 -14.42 -6.64 -8.99
N ILE A 150 -13.72 -5.69 -8.36
CA ILE A 150 -12.80 -5.97 -7.26
C ILE A 150 -13.56 -6.51 -6.05
N LEU A 151 -14.68 -5.87 -5.69
CA LEU A 151 -15.54 -6.28 -4.58
C LEU A 151 -16.14 -7.67 -4.82
N GLU A 152 -16.61 -7.95 -6.03
CA GLU A 152 -17.12 -9.28 -6.42
C GLU A 152 -16.05 -10.37 -6.30
N PHE A 153 -14.83 -10.10 -6.78
CA PHE A 153 -13.71 -11.03 -6.67
C PHE A 153 -13.38 -11.36 -5.20
N ASN A 154 -13.41 -10.35 -4.33
CA ASN A 154 -13.16 -10.50 -2.89
C ASN A 154 -14.34 -11.10 -2.12
N ARG A 155 -15.48 -11.33 -2.78
CA ARG A 155 -16.76 -11.74 -2.15
C ARG A 155 -17.24 -10.74 -1.09
N ASP A 156 -16.84 -9.49 -1.21
CA ASP A 156 -17.34 -8.39 -0.39
C ASP A 156 -18.72 -7.96 -0.91
N MET A 157 -19.58 -7.43 -0.03
CA MET A 157 -20.85 -6.87 -0.46
C MET A 157 -20.62 -5.48 -1.08
N PRO A 158 -20.88 -5.28 -2.39
CA PRO A 158 -20.69 -3.99 -3.04
C PRO A 158 -21.90 -3.07 -2.80
N ASN A 159 -22.24 -2.83 -1.54
CA ASN A 159 -23.33 -1.94 -1.19
C ASN A 159 -22.87 -0.77 -0.33
N GLU A 160 -23.61 0.33 -0.43
CA GLU A 160 -23.36 1.57 0.27
C GLU A 160 -23.18 1.38 1.78
N THR A 161 -24.05 0.56 2.38
CA THR A 161 -24.01 0.24 3.82
C THR A 161 -22.67 -0.35 4.24
N TYR A 162 -22.12 -1.27 3.46
CA TYR A 162 -20.83 -1.90 3.75
C TYR A 162 -19.68 -0.88 3.76
N LEU A 163 -19.64 0.02 2.79
CA LEU A 163 -18.64 1.08 2.73
C LEU A 163 -18.76 2.06 3.90
N VAL A 164 -19.99 2.47 4.25
CA VAL A 164 -20.22 3.36 5.39
C VAL A 164 -19.73 2.73 6.69
N VAL A 165 -20.08 1.47 6.95
CA VAL A 165 -19.66 0.76 8.16
C VAL A 165 -18.14 0.68 8.27
N ARG A 166 -17.45 0.27 7.20
CA ARG A 166 -15.98 0.22 7.19
C ARG A 166 -15.35 1.59 7.39
N THR A 167 -15.90 2.62 6.76
CA THR A 167 -15.43 4.01 6.90
C THR A 167 -15.57 4.49 8.34
N GLN A 168 -16.70 4.20 8.99
CA GLN A 168 -16.93 4.54 10.40
C GLN A 168 -16.01 3.76 11.34
N ASP A 169 -15.74 2.49 11.06
CA ASP A 169 -14.82 1.70 11.86
C ASP A 169 -13.37 2.17 11.71
N LEU A 170 -12.96 2.59 10.51
CA LEU A 170 -11.67 3.24 10.30
C LEU A 170 -11.58 4.58 11.03
N LEU A 171 -12.65 5.38 11.04
CA LEU A 171 -12.70 6.64 11.79
C LEU A 171 -12.46 6.42 13.29
N LYS A 172 -13.12 5.42 13.87
CA LYS A 172 -12.87 5.07 15.28
C LYS A 172 -11.40 4.71 15.50
N LYS A 173 -10.84 3.84 14.65
CA LYS A 173 -9.43 3.44 14.76
C LYS A 173 -8.48 4.63 14.71
N ILE A 174 -8.63 5.54 13.75
CA ILE A 174 -7.74 6.69 13.58
C ILE A 174 -7.89 7.71 14.73
N GLU A 175 -9.10 7.89 15.27
CA GLU A 175 -9.35 8.79 16.41
C GLU A 175 -8.65 8.31 17.68
N PHE A 176 -8.63 6.99 17.93
CA PHE A 176 -7.96 6.40 19.09
C PHE A 176 -6.46 6.10 18.87
N TYR A 177 -5.93 6.33 17.67
CA TYR A 177 -4.54 6.04 17.36
C TYR A 177 -3.63 7.23 17.69
N ASP A 178 -2.85 7.12 18.76
CA ASP A 178 -1.79 8.09 19.06
C ASP A 178 -0.53 7.80 18.21
N ILE A 179 0.02 8.85 17.62
CA ILE A 179 1.32 8.87 16.91
C ILE A 179 2.38 9.25 17.92
#